data_AF-A0A259SRI7-F1
#
_entry.id   AF-A0A259SRI7-F1
#
_cell.length_a   1.000
_cell.length_b   1.000
_cell.length_c   1.000
_cell.angle_alpha   90.00
_cell.angle_beta   90.00
_cell.angle_gamma   90.00
#
_symmetry.space_group_name_H-M   'P 1'
#
loop_
_entity.id
_entity.type
_entity.pdbx_description
1 polymer ?
#
loop_
_entity_poly.entity_id
_entity_poly.type
_entity_poly.pdbx_seq_one_letter_code
_entity_poly.pdbx_strand_id
1 'polypeptide(L)'
;MVVVPTPTGGTHSMSSNTFVRSLHDLGAAAWFGGGLMGAIGLNGASEEVEDPRQRVHTASLGWAKWAPVNALAIGAHLVGGAGLLLANRGRVRAQEGVTANTVVKTALTIAALGTTVW
;
A
#
# COMPACT_ATOMS: atom_id res chain seq x y z
N MET A 1 -48.20 -3.95 -19.89
CA MET A 1 -47.64 -4.43 -18.61
C MET A 1 -46.20 -4.85 -18.88
N VAL A 2 -45.23 -3.97 -18.64
CA VAL A 2 -43.80 -4.26 -18.88
C VAL A 2 -43.24 -4.84 -17.59
N VAL A 3 -42.86 -6.11 -17.63
CA VAL A 3 -42.14 -6.76 -16.53
C VAL A 3 -40.72 -6.22 -16.55
N VAL A 4 -40.42 -5.30 -15.62
CA VAL A 4 -39.05 -4.86 -15.37
C VAL A 4 -38.34 -6.01 -14.66
N PRO A 5 -37.26 -6.59 -15.22
CA PRO A 5 -36.50 -7.62 -14.52
C PRO A 5 -35.80 -6.99 -13.31
N THR A 6 -36.07 -7.52 -12.12
CA THR A 6 -35.34 -7.21 -10.89
C THR A 6 -33.88 -7.64 -11.07
N PRO A 7 -32.88 -6.78 -10.78
CA PRO A 7 -31.49 -7.19 -10.88
C PRO A 7 -31.20 -8.28 -9.85
N THR A 8 -30.96 -9.50 -10.32
CA THR A 8 -30.51 -10.61 -9.48
C THR A 8 -28.98 -10.60 -9.38
N GLY A 9 -28.48 -10.42 -8.15
CA GLY A 9 -27.24 -11.05 -7.70
C GLY A 9 -25.94 -10.27 -7.90
N GLY A 10 -25.43 -9.73 -6.79
CA GLY A 10 -24.05 -9.26 -6.66
C GLY A 10 -23.88 -8.26 -5.52
N THR A 11 -24.07 -8.69 -4.27
CA THR A 11 -23.86 -7.85 -3.08
C THR A 11 -22.36 -7.60 -2.84
N HIS A 12 -21.72 -6.83 -3.71
CA HIS A 12 -20.57 -6.03 -3.29
C HIS A 12 -21.11 -4.71 -2.76
N SER A 13 -21.37 -4.68 -1.44
CA SER A 13 -21.83 -3.48 -0.73
C SER A 13 -20.91 -2.28 -1.02
N MET A 14 -21.47 -1.08 -1.19
CA MET A 14 -20.71 0.17 -1.23
C MET A 14 -19.72 0.29 -0.06
N SER A 15 -20.10 -0.22 1.13
CA SER A 15 -19.23 -0.22 2.31
C SER A 15 -17.97 -1.08 2.12
N SER A 16 -18.08 -2.22 1.43
CA SER A 16 -16.93 -3.07 1.10
C SER A 16 -15.97 -2.36 0.15
N ASN A 17 -16.51 -1.60 -0.81
CA ASN A 17 -15.68 -0.86 -1.77
C ASN A 17 -14.91 0.28 -1.09
N THR A 18 -15.59 1.04 -0.21
CA THR A 18 -14.94 2.05 0.63
C THR A 18 -13.87 1.44 1.53
N PHE A 19 -14.16 0.31 2.17
CA PHE A 19 -13.22 -0.36 3.06
C PHE A 19 -11.94 -0.80 2.33
N VAL A 20 -12.08 -1.48 1.19
CA VAL A 20 -10.94 -1.93 0.36
C VAL A 20 -10.14 -0.73 -0.17
N ARG A 21 -10.83 0.36 -0.53
CA ARG A 21 -10.19 1.62 -0.92
C ARG A 21 -9.39 2.24 0.24
N SER A 22 -9.96 2.26 1.44
CA SER A 22 -9.27 2.75 2.64
C SER A 22 -8.03 1.92 2.96
N LEU A 23 -8.10 0.58 2.87
CA LEU A 23 -6.93 -0.28 3.04
C LEU A 23 -5.82 0.06 2.04
N HIS A 24 -6.17 0.25 0.77
CA HIS A 24 -5.22 0.63 -0.27
C HIS A 24 -4.53 1.97 0.03
N ASP A 25 -5.32 3.01 0.32
CA ASP A 25 -4.83 4.38 0.44
C ASP A 25 -4.09 4.61 1.78
N LEU A 26 -4.61 4.07 2.89
CA LEU A 26 -3.95 4.15 4.21
C LEU A 26 -2.67 3.30 4.26
N GLY A 27 -2.68 2.11 3.65
CA GLY A 27 -1.49 1.27 3.55
C GLY A 27 -0.36 1.97 2.79
N ALA A 28 -0.68 2.61 1.65
CA ALA A 28 0.30 3.40 0.90
C ALA A 28 0.83 4.58 1.71
N ALA A 29 -0.05 5.33 2.37
CA ALA A 29 0.34 6.50 3.16
C ALA A 29 1.26 6.13 4.34
N ALA A 30 0.93 5.06 5.07
CA ALA A 30 1.74 4.58 6.18
C ALA A 30 3.11 4.05 5.72
N TRP A 31 3.15 3.28 4.63
CA TRP A 31 4.41 2.76 4.07
C TRP A 31 5.32 3.90 3.60
N PHE A 32 4.81 4.82 2.77
CA PHE A 32 5.58 5.95 2.28
C PHE A 32 6.01 6.89 3.41
N GLY A 33 5.07 7.29 4.28
CA GLY A 33 5.34 8.21 5.37
C GLY A 33 6.34 7.67 6.38
N GLY A 34 6.23 6.39 6.74
CA GLY A 34 7.18 5.72 7.62
C GLY A 34 8.57 5.60 7.00
N GLY A 35 8.65 5.27 5.71
CA GLY A 35 9.92 5.24 4.97
C GLY A 35 10.61 6.60 4.93
N LEU A 36 9.86 7.67 4.62
CA LEU A 36 10.37 9.04 4.57
C LEU A 36 10.83 9.54 5.95
N MET A 37 10.00 9.35 6.97
CA MET A 37 10.35 9.70 8.35
C MET A 37 11.57 8.91 8.82
N GLY A 38 11.65 7.62 8.51
CA GLY A 38 12.80 6.79 8.85
C GLY A 38 14.08 7.25 8.16
N ALA A 39 14.02 7.52 6.86
CA ALA A 39 15.18 7.91 6.07
C ALA A 39 15.74 9.29 6.45
N ILE A 40 14.86 10.24 6.79
CA ILE A 40 15.26 11.62 7.10
C ILE A 40 15.35 11.82 8.62
N GLY A 41 14.24 11.58 9.32
CA GLY A 41 14.13 11.86 10.75
C GLY A 41 14.89 10.88 11.63
N LEU A 42 14.62 9.58 11.50
CA LEU A 42 15.28 8.56 12.35
C LEU A 42 16.78 8.48 12.05
N ASN A 43 17.18 8.38 10.78
CA ASN A 43 18.59 8.32 10.42
C ASN A 43 19.31 9.63 10.78
N GLY A 44 18.71 10.79 10.51
CA GLY A 44 19.29 12.08 10.89
C GLY A 44 19.42 12.24 12.41
N ALA A 45 18.40 11.89 13.19
CA ALA A 45 18.45 11.93 14.65
C ALA A 45 19.51 10.97 15.23
N SER A 46 19.83 9.89 14.53
CA SER A 46 20.90 8.98 14.96
C SER A 46 22.28 9.62 14.92
N GLU A 47 22.49 10.70 14.14
CA GLU A 47 23.76 11.41 14.05
C GLU A 47 24.11 12.20 15.31
N GLU A 48 23.10 12.54 16.14
CA GLU A 48 23.28 13.20 17.42
C GLU A 48 23.82 12.27 18.53
N VAL A 49 23.90 10.96 18.27
CA VAL A 49 24.50 10.01 19.23
C VAL A 49 26.01 10.24 19.31
N GLU A 50 26.53 10.43 20.53
CA GLU A 50 27.92 10.78 20.80
C GLU A 50 28.92 9.74 20.28
N ASP A 51 28.72 8.44 20.59
CA ASP A 51 29.58 7.36 20.08
C ASP A 51 29.23 7.06 18.61
N PRO A 52 30.13 7.31 17.64
CA PRO A 52 29.86 7.06 16.23
C PRO A 52 29.52 5.60 15.92
N ARG A 53 30.03 4.66 16.72
CA ARG A 53 29.76 3.22 16.55
C ARG A 53 28.33 2.85 16.94
N GLN A 54 27.67 3.67 17.76
CA GLN A 54 26.29 3.44 18.20
C GLN A 54 25.25 4.10 17.30
N ARG A 55 25.62 5.08 16.46
CA ARG A 55 24.70 5.78 15.53
C ARG A 55 23.95 4.80 14.63
N VAL A 56 24.69 3.94 13.93
CA VAL A 56 24.13 2.91 13.04
C VAL A 56 23.26 1.95 13.82
N HIS A 57 23.71 1.48 15.00
CA HIS A 57 22.95 0.57 15.84
C HIS A 57 21.60 1.18 16.28
N THR A 58 21.61 2.44 16.71
CA THR A 58 20.41 3.17 17.12
C THR A 58 19.41 3.33 15.96
N ALA A 59 19.89 3.71 14.77
CA ALA A 59 19.06 3.75 13.57
C ALA A 59 18.48 2.37 13.24
N SER A 60 19.30 1.31 13.24
CA SER A 60 18.86 -0.07 13.00
C SER A 60 17.79 -0.54 13.98
N LEU A 61 17.91 -0.19 15.27
CA LEU A 61 16.88 -0.49 16.26
C LEU A 61 15.56 0.24 15.97
N GLY A 62 15.62 1.49 15.53
CA GLY A 62 14.43 2.23 15.09
C GLY A 62 13.74 1.58 13.90
N TRP A 63 14.50 1.18 12.88
CA TRP A 63 13.98 0.46 11.72
C TRP A 63 13.39 -0.91 12.11
N ALA A 64 14.06 -1.65 12.99
CA ALA A 64 13.56 -2.93 13.49
C ALA A 64 12.21 -2.78 14.22
N LYS A 65 12.02 -1.71 14.99
CA LYS A 65 10.73 -1.40 15.65
C LYS A 65 9.64 -0.99 14.65
N TRP A 66 10.01 -0.34 13.55
CA TRP A 66 9.07 0.06 12.50
C TRP A 66 8.67 -1.11 11.59
N ALA A 67 9.54 -2.11 11.41
CA ALA A 67 9.36 -3.19 10.45
C ALA A 67 7.99 -3.91 10.51
N PRO A 68 7.42 -4.25 11.69
CA PRO A 68 6.09 -4.87 11.75
C PRO A 68 4.98 -3.96 11.22
N VAL A 69 5.04 -2.66 11.56
CA VAL A 69 4.05 -1.68 11.08
C VAL A 69 4.17 -1.50 9.57
N ASN A 70 5.40 -1.47 9.07
CA ASN A 70 5.68 -1.38 7.64
C ASN A 70 5.12 -2.60 6.87
N ALA A 71 5.30 -3.80 7.41
CA ALA A 71 4.76 -5.03 6.83
C ALA A 71 3.22 -5.00 6.79
N LEU A 72 2.57 -4.52 7.85
CA LEU A 72 1.12 -4.35 7.89
C LEU A 72 0.63 -3.31 6.88
N ALA A 73 1.35 -2.19 6.74
CA ALA A 73 1.04 -1.13 5.78
C ALA A 73 1.11 -1.64 4.33
N ILE A 74 2.19 -2.36 3.99
CA ILE A 74 2.33 -3.05 2.71
C ILE A 74 1.19 -4.03 2.49
N GLY A 75 0.91 -4.90 3.47
CA GLY A 75 -0.15 -5.89 3.38
C GLY A 75 -1.52 -5.26 3.13
N ALA A 76 -1.86 -4.21 3.87
CA ALA A 76 -3.09 -3.44 3.67
C ALA A 76 -3.17 -2.84 2.26
N HIS A 77 -2.08 -2.26 1.78
CA HIS A 77 -2.02 -1.68 0.43
C HIS A 77 -2.28 -2.74 -0.66
N LEU A 78 -1.62 -3.89 -0.55
CA LEU A 78 -1.75 -5.00 -1.51
C LEU A 78 -3.14 -5.63 -1.49
N VAL A 79 -3.70 -5.88 -0.30
CA VAL A 79 -5.06 -6.42 -0.15
C VAL A 79 -6.09 -5.44 -0.72
N GLY A 80 -5.95 -4.15 -0.42
CA GLY A 80 -6.77 -3.08 -0.99
C GLY A 80 -6.66 -3.02 -2.51
N GLY A 81 -5.44 -3.07 -3.06
CA GLY A 81 -5.18 -3.06 -4.49
C GLY A 81 -5.81 -4.26 -5.21
N ALA A 82 -5.61 -5.47 -4.69
CA ALA A 82 -6.19 -6.69 -5.25
C ALA A 82 -7.73 -6.63 -5.25
N GLY A 83 -8.34 -6.17 -4.14
CA GLY A 83 -9.79 -6.01 -4.04
C GLY A 83 -10.34 -5.00 -5.05
N LEU A 84 -9.68 -3.86 -5.27
CA LEU A 84 -10.07 -2.87 -6.29
C LEU A 84 -9.96 -3.43 -7.71
N LEU A 85 -8.92 -4.21 -8.01
CA LEU A 85 -8.74 -4.86 -9.31
C LEU A 85 -9.84 -5.89 -9.57
N LEU A 86 -10.20 -6.70 -8.57
CA LEU A 86 -11.29 -7.67 -8.65
C LEU A 86 -12.64 -6.99 -8.86
N ALA A 87 -12.93 -5.92 -8.11
CA ALA A 87 -14.17 -5.15 -8.23
C ALA A 87 -14.31 -4.46 -9.60
N ASN A 88 -13.19 -4.02 -10.20
CA ASN A 88 -13.20 -3.27 -11.46
C ASN A 88 -12.79 -4.10 -12.69
N ARG A 89 -12.73 -5.43 -12.57
CA ARG A 89 -12.26 -6.36 -13.62
C ARG A 89 -12.86 -6.16 -15.01
N GLY A 90 -14.14 -5.80 -15.09
CA GLY A 90 -14.82 -5.55 -16.37
C GLY A 90 -14.30 -4.29 -17.08
N ARG A 91 -13.98 -3.24 -16.31
CA ARG A 91 -13.46 -1.98 -16.82
C ARG A 91 -12.01 -2.09 -17.26
N VAL A 92 -11.20 -2.86 -16.52
CA VAL A 92 -9.80 -3.11 -16.88
C VAL A 92 -9.72 -3.81 -18.25
N ARG A 93 -10.54 -4.85 -18.47
CA ARG A 93 -10.56 -5.60 -19.74
C ARG A 93 -11.14 -4.84 -20.92
N ALA A 94 -12.08 -3.93 -20.67
CA ALA A 94 -12.77 -3.18 -21.73
C ALA A 94 -12.06 -1.87 -22.13
N GLN A 95 -11.07 -1.40 -21.35
CA GLN A 95 -10.41 -0.11 -21.59
C GLN A 95 -8.88 -0.26 -21.51
N GLU A 96 -8.21 -0.16 -22.67
CA GLU A 96 -6.75 -0.34 -22.78
C GLU A 96 -5.97 0.62 -21.86
N GLY A 97 -6.41 1.88 -21.74
CA GLY A 97 -5.76 2.87 -20.86
C GLY A 97 -5.79 2.50 -19.37
N VAL A 98 -6.82 1.78 -18.92
CA VAL A 98 -6.94 1.32 -17.52
C VAL A 98 -6.00 0.13 -17.26
N THR A 99 -5.81 -0.73 -18.26
CA THR A 99 -4.85 -1.85 -18.19
C THR A 99 -3.42 -1.35 -18.12
N ALA A 100 -3.02 -0.42 -18.99
CA ALA A 100 -1.66 0.15 -18.98
C ALA A 100 -1.30 0.79 -17.63
N ASN A 101 -2.22 1.59 -17.07
CA ASN A 101 -2.04 2.22 -15.75
C ASN A 101 -1.93 1.19 -14.61
N THR A 102 -2.67 0.07 -14.70
CA THR A 102 -2.60 -1.02 -13.73
C THR A 102 -1.24 -1.70 -13.74
N VAL A 103 -0.69 -1.98 -14.93
CA VAL A 103 0.64 -2.58 -15.09
C VAL A 103 1.72 -1.67 -14.51
N VAL A 104 1.70 -0.38 -14.85
CA VAL A 104 2.67 0.59 -14.31
C VAL A 104 2.62 0.66 -12.80
N LYS A 105 1.43 0.75 -12.20
CA LYS A 105 1.28 0.75 -10.73
C LYS A 105 1.81 -0.52 -10.10
N THR A 106 1.50 -1.67 -10.68
CA THR A 106 1.97 -2.97 -10.18
C THR A 106 3.49 -3.06 -10.23
N ALA A 107 4.09 -2.64 -11.35
CA ALA A 107 5.55 -2.60 -11.50
C ALA A 107 6.20 -1.67 -10.48
N LEU A 108 5.63 -0.49 -10.25
CA LEU A 108 6.09 0.45 -9.22
C LEU A 108 5.96 -0.13 -7.82
N THR A 109 4.85 -0.81 -7.49
CA THR A 109 4.69 -1.47 -6.20
C THR A 109 5.72 -2.58 -6.02
N ILE A 110 5.97 -3.41 -7.04
CA ILE A 110 7.01 -4.45 -6.98
C ILE A 110 8.40 -3.83 -6.79
N ALA A 111 8.72 -2.75 -7.51
CA ALA A 111 9.98 -2.04 -7.34
C ALA A 111 10.13 -1.49 -5.92
N ALA A 112 9.09 -0.86 -5.37
CA ALA A 112 9.07 -0.35 -4.00
C ALA A 112 9.20 -1.46 -2.95
N LEU A 113 8.58 -2.63 -3.17
CA LEU A 113 8.77 -3.81 -2.32
C LEU A 113 10.23 -4.26 -2.35
N GLY A 114 10.84 -4.30 -3.54
CA GLY A 114 12.26 -4.62 -3.72
C GLY A 114 13.20 -3.68 -2.95
N THR A 115 12.83 -2.41 -2.83
CA THR A 115 13.58 -1.44 -2.01
C THR A 115 13.19 -1.44 -0.54
N THR A 116 12.29 -2.30 -0.07
CA THR A 116 11.86 -2.31 1.35
C THR A 116 12.45 -3.48 2.13
N VAL A 117 13.08 -4.42 1.43
CA VAL A 117 13.79 -5.55 2.04
C VAL A 117 15.22 -5.10 2.34
N TRP A 118 15.57 -5.02 3.64
CA TRP A 118 16.90 -4.66 4.13
C TRP A 118 17.35 -5.70 5.17
#